data_AF-A0A453PF19-F1
#
_entry.id   AF-A0A453PF19-F1
#
_cell.length_a   1.000
_cell.length_b   1.000
_cell.length_c   1.000
_cell.angle_alpha   90.00
_cell.angle_beta   90.00
_cell.angle_gamma   90.00
#
_symmetry.space_group_name_H-M   'P 1'
#
loop_
_entity.id
_entity.type
_entity.pdbx_description
1 polymer ?
#
loop_
_entity_poly.entity_id
_entity_poly.type
_entity_poly.pdbx_seq_one_letter_code
_entity_poly.pdbx_strand_id
1 'polypeptide(L)'
;MEYYQAPSTISDSIYGSTFFLATGFHGFHVIIGTLFLIVCGIRQYLGHLTKKHHVGFEAAAWYWHFVDVVRLFPFVSIYWWGGI
;
A
#
# COMPACT_ATOMS: atom_id res chain seq x y z
N MET A 1 13.98 -2.09 5.46
CA MET A 1 14.88 -1.42 6.40
C MET A 1 14.18 -1.09 7.71
N GLU A 2 12.99 -0.47 7.68
CA GLU A 2 12.21 -0.13 8.89
C GLU A 2 11.91 -1.33 9.82
N TYR A 3 11.41 -2.45 9.28
CA TYR A 3 11.13 -3.68 10.06
C TYR A 3 12.36 -4.31 10.73
N TYR A 4 13.57 -4.08 10.20
CA TYR A 4 14.80 -4.71 10.69
C TYR A 4 15.53 -3.83 11.73
N GLN A 5 15.16 -2.55 11.82
CA GLN A 5 15.76 -1.57 12.72
C GLN A 5 14.78 -1.12 13.82
N ALA A 6 13.56 -1.65 13.84
CA ALA A 6 12.57 -1.31 14.86
C ALA A 6 12.98 -1.87 16.24
N PRO A 7 13.02 -1.04 17.30
CA PRO A 7 13.40 -1.46 18.65
C PRO A 7 12.33 -2.29 19.37
N SER A 8 11.13 -2.41 18.79
CA SER A 8 10.01 -3.20 19.30
C SER A 8 9.62 -4.27 18.28
N THR A 9 9.46 -5.50 18.75
CA THR A 9 8.96 -6.66 18.01
C THR A 9 7.43 -6.74 18.09
N ILE A 10 6.82 -7.59 17.26
CA ILE A 10 5.36 -7.80 17.23
C ILE A 10 4.77 -8.22 18.59
N SER A 11 5.63 -8.74 19.48
CA SER A 11 5.28 -9.33 20.77
C SER A 11 5.48 -8.39 21.96
N ASP A 12 6.04 -7.19 21.78
CA ASP A 12 6.46 -6.35 22.91
C ASP A 12 5.32 -5.56 23.56
N SER A 13 4.27 -5.16 22.83
CA SER A 13 3.07 -4.54 23.41
C SER A 13 1.89 -4.45 22.41
N ILE A 14 0.70 -4.05 22.88
CA ILE A 14 -0.49 -3.76 22.05
C ILE A 14 -0.17 -2.73 20.95
N TYR A 15 0.72 -1.78 21.24
CA TYR A 15 1.16 -0.77 20.28
C TYR A 15 2.05 -1.39 19.18
N GLY A 16 2.99 -2.25 19.56
CA GLY A 16 3.84 -2.99 18.61
C GLY A 16 3.03 -3.92 17.72
N SER A 17 2.11 -4.70 18.30
CA SER A 17 1.30 -5.65 17.52
C SER A 17 0.35 -4.95 16.53
N THR A 18 -0.33 -3.88 16.95
CA THR A 18 -1.22 -3.10 16.07
C THR A 18 -0.47 -2.35 14.97
N PHE A 19 0.70 -1.76 15.29
CA PHE A 19 1.55 -1.08 14.32
C PHE A 19 2.08 -2.03 13.23
N PHE A 20 2.67 -3.16 13.61
CA PHE A 20 3.23 -4.09 12.63
C PHE A 20 2.15 -4.75 11.77
N LEU A 21 0.97 -5.01 12.32
CA LEU A 21 -0.15 -5.61 11.58
C LEU A 21 -0.75 -4.60 10.59
N ALA A 22 -0.97 -3.34 11.00
CA ALA A 22 -1.46 -2.28 10.12
C ALA A 22 -0.46 -1.97 8.99
N THR A 23 0.82 -1.77 9.33
CA THR A 23 1.87 -1.46 8.36
C THR A 23 2.16 -2.67 7.45
N GLY A 24 2.10 -3.90 7.98
CA GLY A 24 2.35 -5.14 7.23
C GLY A 24 1.24 -5.45 6.23
N PHE A 25 -0.01 -5.30 6.65
CA PHE A 25 -1.17 -5.46 5.77
C PHE A 25 -1.19 -4.40 4.66
N HIS A 26 -0.82 -3.16 4.99
CA HIS A 26 -0.64 -2.11 4.00
C HIS A 26 0.48 -2.43 3.00
N GLY A 27 1.64 -2.91 3.48
CA GLY A 27 2.75 -3.36 2.61
C GLY A 27 2.33 -4.45 1.63
N PHE A 28 1.50 -5.39 2.07
CA PHE A 28 0.91 -6.41 1.18
C PHE A 28 0.02 -5.78 0.07
N HIS A 29 -0.82 -4.80 0.42
CA HIS A 29 -1.64 -4.08 -0.55
C HIS A 29 -0.82 -3.28 -1.57
N VAL A 30 0.28 -2.66 -1.13
CA VAL A 30 1.23 -1.96 -2.02
C VAL A 30 1.84 -2.94 -3.04
N ILE A 31 2.21 -4.15 -2.61
CA ILE A 31 2.76 -5.18 -3.51
C ILE A 31 1.71 -5.59 -4.56
N ILE A 32 0.47 -5.85 -4.14
CA ILE A 32 -0.63 -6.18 -5.06
C ILE A 32 -0.86 -5.05 -6.06
N GLY A 33 -0.94 -3.80 -5.58
CA GLY A 33 -1.15 -2.63 -6.43
C GLY A 33 -0.03 -2.43 -7.44
N THR A 34 1.21 -2.68 -7.04
CA THR A 34 2.38 -2.56 -7.92
C THR A 34 2.33 -3.61 -9.01
N LEU A 35 1.98 -4.86 -8.66
CA LEU A 35 1.80 -5.94 -9.64
C LEU A 35 0.66 -5.61 -10.63
N PHE A 36 -0.43 -5.02 -10.14
CA PHE A 36 -1.58 -4.61 -10.95
C PHE A 36 -1.20 -3.51 -11.97
N LEU A 37 -0.39 -2.54 -11.54
CA LEU A 37 0.17 -1.50 -12.41
C LEU A 37 1.17 -2.07 -13.42
N ILE A 38 2.03 -3.01 -13.02
CA ILE A 38 2.97 -3.69 -13.93
C ILE A 38 2.20 -4.42 -15.03
N VAL A 39 1.15 -5.18 -14.67
CA VAL A 39 0.31 -5.88 -15.66
C VAL A 39 -0.38 -4.89 -16.61
N CYS A 40 -0.87 -3.76 -16.10
CA CYS A 40 -1.44 -2.71 -16.94
C CYS A 40 -0.38 -2.07 -17.87
N GLY A 41 0.84 -1.85 -17.38
CA GLY A 41 1.97 -1.33 -18.16
C GLY A 41 2.40 -2.29 -19.27
N ILE A 42 2.49 -3.59 -18.99
CA ILE A 42 2.78 -4.62 -19.99
C ILE A 42 1.66 -4.67 -21.04
N ARG A 43 0.39 -4.62 -20.63
CA ARG A 43 -0.77 -4.57 -21.55
C ARG A 43 -0.80 -3.30 -22.41
N GLN A 44 -0.35 -2.17 -21.87
CA GLN A 44 -0.19 -0.91 -22.62
C GLN A 44 0.93 -1.04 -23.65
N TYR A 45 2.07 -1.61 -23.28
CA TYR A 45 3.21 -1.82 -24.18
C TYR A 45 2.88 -2.74 -25.36
N LEU A 46 2.06 -3.77 -25.12
CA LEU A 46 1.55 -4.67 -26.16
C LEU A 46 0.40 -4.08 -27.00
N GLY A 47 -0.01 -2.82 -26.75
CA GLY A 47 -1.04 -2.13 -27.53
C GLY A 47 -2.48 -2.61 -27.27
N HIS A 48 -2.72 -3.37 -26.20
CA HIS A 48 -4.05 -3.93 -25.88
C HIS A 48 -5.02 -2.90 -25.29
N LEU A 49 -4.55 -1.71 -24.93
CA LEU A 49 -5.36 -0.64 -24.34
C LEU A 49 -5.64 0.43 -25.39
N THR A 50 -6.92 0.69 -25.64
CA THR A 50 -7.39 1.76 -26.54
C THR A 50 -8.00 2.90 -25.71
N LYS A 51 -7.94 4.14 -26.23
CA LYS A 51 -8.43 5.35 -25.53
C LYS A 51 -9.92 5.30 -25.12
N LYS A 52 -10.72 4.38 -25.68
CA LYS A 52 -12.15 4.20 -25.34
C LYS A 52 -12.42 2.98 -24.44
N HIS A 53 -11.44 2.10 -24.22
CA HIS A 53 -11.58 0.86 -23.46
C HIS A 53 -10.31 0.61 -22.65
N HIS A 54 -10.16 1.33 -21.54
CA HIS A 54 -9.03 1.21 -20.61
C HIS A 54 -9.47 0.97 -19.16
N VAL A 55 -10.57 0.23 -18.96
CA VAL A 55 -11.14 -0.07 -17.64
C VAL A 55 -10.11 -0.76 -16.72
N GLY A 56 -9.23 -1.61 -17.27
CA GLY A 56 -8.17 -2.25 -16.49
C GLY A 56 -7.17 -1.25 -15.90
N PHE A 57 -6.82 -0.20 -16.66
CA PHE A 57 -5.95 0.88 -16.18
C PHE A 57 -6.66 1.77 -15.17
N GLU A 58 -7.94 2.07 -15.41
CA GLU A 58 -8.76 2.84 -14.47
C GLU A 58 -8.88 2.11 -13.13
N ALA A 59 -9.22 0.82 -13.13
CA ALA A 59 -9.27 0.02 -11.90
C ALA A 59 -7.93 0.00 -11.15
N ALA A 60 -6.80 -0.05 -11.86
CA ALA A 60 -5.47 0.02 -11.25
C ALA A 60 -5.19 1.39 -10.62
N ALA A 61 -5.58 2.48 -11.28
CA ALA A 61 -5.43 3.84 -10.74
C ALA A 61 -6.29 4.03 -9.48
N TRP A 62 -7.53 3.56 -9.48
CA TRP A 62 -8.41 3.60 -8.31
C TRP A 62 -7.86 2.77 -7.15
N TYR A 63 -7.34 1.56 -7.44
CA TYR A 63 -6.70 0.73 -6.42
C TYR A 63 -5.46 1.41 -5.84
N TRP A 64 -4.64 2.05 -6.68
CA TRP A 64 -3.46 2.77 -6.24
C TRP A 64 -3.79 3.96 -5.34
N HIS A 65 -4.81 4.75 -5.71
CA HIS A 65 -5.31 5.84 -4.87
C HIS A 65 -5.90 5.34 -3.54
N PHE A 66 -6.59 4.21 -3.54
CA PHE A 66 -7.07 3.59 -2.30
C PHE A 66 -5.91 3.22 -1.37
N VAL A 67 -4.85 2.61 -1.90
CA VAL A 67 -3.66 2.26 -1.13
C VAL A 67 -2.99 3.51 -0.54
N ASP A 68 -2.86 4.59 -1.32
CA ASP A 68 -2.27 5.86 -0.86
C ASP A 68 -3.06 6.49 0.30
N VAL A 69 -4.39 6.58 0.17
CA VAL A 69 -5.26 7.11 1.22
C VAL A 69 -5.18 6.28 2.50
N VAL A 70 -5.19 4.94 2.38
CA VAL A 70 -5.10 4.03 3.53
C VAL A 70 -3.74 4.14 4.25
N ARG A 71 -2.67 4.58 3.58
CA ARG A 71 -1.38 4.84 4.23
C ARG A 71 -1.40 6.09 5.12
N LEU A 72 -2.13 7.11 4.73
CA LEU A 72 -2.16 8.41 5.41
C LEU A 72 -2.84 8.32 6.78
N PHE A 73 -3.88 7.49 6.92
CA PHE A 73 -4.61 7.34 8.19
C PHE A 73 -3.75 6.79 9.35
N PRO A 74 -3.07 5.63 9.22
CA PRO A 74 -2.15 5.14 10.24
C PRO A 74 -0.93 6.04 10.42
N PHE A 75 -0.46 6.71 9.36
CA PHE A 75 0.66 7.65 9.46
C PHE A 75 0.33 8.79 10.42
N VAL A 76 -0.82 9.45 10.26
CA VAL A 76 -1.24 10.55 11.15
C VAL A 76 -1.57 10.03 12.55
N SER A 77 -2.31 8.93 12.68
CA SER A 77 -2.75 8.45 13.99
C SER A 77 -1.62 7.84 14.83
N ILE A 78 -0.68 7.12 14.23
CA ILE A 78 0.35 6.38 14.98
C ILE A 78 1.64 7.20 15.10
N TYR A 79 2.11 7.82 14.01
CA TYR A 79 3.36 8.59 14.05
C TYR A 79 3.19 10.02 14.59
N TRP A 80 2.05 10.68 14.37
CA TRP A 80 1.82 12.04 14.87
C TRP A 80 1.14 12.04 16.24
N TRP A 81 -0.01 11.39 16.37
CA TRP A 81 -0.76 11.39 17.64
C TRP A 81 -0.12 10.47 18.69
N GLY A 82 0.34 9.27 18.31
CA GLY A 82 0.96 8.32 19.25
C GLY A 82 2.35 8.72 19.76
N GLY A 83 2.97 9.75 19.18
CA GLY A 83 4.26 10.30 19.60
C GLY A 83 4.17 11.57 20.44
N ILE A 84 2.96 12.07 20.71
CA ILE A 84 2.65 13.12 21.69
C ILE A 84 2.24 12.46 23.00
#